data_AF-A0A967WSN6-F1
#
_entry.id   AF-A0A967WSN6-F1
#
_cell.length_a   1.000
_cell.length_b   1.000
_cell.length_c   1.000
_cell.angle_alpha   90.00
_cell.angle_beta   90.00
_cell.angle_gamma   90.00
#
_symmetry.space_group_name_H-M   'P 1'
#
loop_
_entity.id
_entity.type
_entity.pdbx_description
1 polymer ?
#
loop_
_entity_poly.entity_id
_entity_poly.type
_entity_poly.pdbx_seq_one_letter_code
_entity_poly.pdbx_strand_id
1 'polypeptide(L)'
;ADLIWGHSPHHFQGVEWLGEAVSLYATGDLVDDYAVDPHFRNDRQLLFQISVRKGEVQAVRARPLKLGFARTGPAAGDDWRWIKNRFAEICGRLGSHVGVAEEGWLEVLPN
;
A
#
# COMPACT_ATOMS: atom_id res chain seq x y z
N ALA A 1 -12.40 -11.10 12.72
CA ALA A 1 -10.96 -10.91 12.47
C ALA A 1 -10.75 -9.42 12.35
N ASP A 2 -9.80 -8.87 13.12
CA ASP A 2 -9.64 -7.41 13.26
C ASP A 2 -8.63 -6.84 12.25
N LEU A 3 -7.81 -7.72 11.66
CA LEU A 3 -6.89 -7.41 10.58
C LEU A 3 -6.82 -8.59 9.60
N ILE A 4 -7.02 -8.31 8.31
CA ILE A 4 -6.84 -9.26 7.21
C ILE A 4 -5.69 -8.77 6.33
N TRP A 5 -4.73 -9.67 6.04
CA TRP A 5 -3.55 -9.38 5.24
C TRP A 5 -3.49 -10.27 4.00
N GLY A 6 -3.86 -9.71 2.85
CA GLY A 6 -3.84 -10.39 1.56
C GLY A 6 -2.49 -10.30 0.87
N HIS A 7 -2.14 -11.36 0.14
CA HIS A 7 -0.96 -11.46 -0.72
C HIS A 7 -1.33 -12.20 -2.01
N SER A 8 -0.41 -12.23 -2.99
CA SER A 8 -0.39 -13.08 -4.20
C SER A 8 -0.25 -12.36 -5.54
N PRO A 9 -0.93 -11.24 -5.86
CA PRO A 9 -0.97 -10.77 -7.25
C PRO A 9 0.29 -9.98 -7.68
N HIS A 10 1.36 -9.97 -6.87
CA HIS A 10 2.62 -9.25 -7.12
C HIS A 10 2.47 -7.73 -7.34
N HIS A 11 1.30 -7.16 -7.05
CA HIS A 11 1.06 -5.72 -7.03
C HIS A 11 0.11 -5.39 -5.89
N PHE A 12 0.24 -4.18 -5.33
CA PHE A 12 -0.60 -3.76 -4.23
C PHE A 12 -2.04 -3.51 -4.69
N GLN A 13 -2.98 -3.77 -3.77
CA GLN A 13 -4.39 -3.43 -3.89
C GLN A 13 -4.81 -2.50 -2.74
N GLY A 14 -6.08 -2.09 -2.74
CA GLY A 14 -6.59 -1.14 -1.75
C GLY A 14 -6.68 -1.70 -0.34
N VAL A 15 -6.84 -0.78 0.60
CA VAL A 15 -7.11 -1.04 2.01
C VAL A 15 -8.52 -0.53 2.30
N GLU A 16 -9.28 -1.32 3.06
CA GLU A 16 -10.63 -1.00 3.49
C GLU A 16 -10.72 -1.03 5.02
N TRP A 17 -11.29 0.04 5.58
CA TRP A 17 -11.74 0.08 6.97
C TRP A 17 -13.17 -0.46 7.05
N LEU A 18 -13.36 -1.54 7.81
CA LEU A 18 -14.64 -2.23 8.06
C LEU A 18 -15.05 -2.02 9.51
N GLY A 19 -15.37 -0.78 9.87
CA GLY A 19 -15.54 -0.37 11.27
C GLY A 19 -14.19 -0.40 12.00
N GLU A 20 -14.07 -1.23 13.04
CA GLU A 20 -12.81 -1.42 13.78
C GLU A 20 -11.85 -2.43 13.13
N ALA A 21 -12.33 -3.20 12.14
CA ALA A 21 -11.53 -4.15 11.39
C ALA A 21 -10.89 -3.50 10.15
N VAL A 22 -9.74 -4.03 9.72
CA VAL A 22 -9.04 -3.57 8.51
C VAL A 22 -8.75 -4.73 7.57
N SER A 23 -9.03 -4.55 6.28
CA SER A 23 -8.67 -5.51 5.22
C SER A 23 -7.67 -4.88 4.25
N LEU A 24 -6.51 -5.52 4.09
CA LEU A 24 -5.52 -5.21 3.06
C LEU A 24 -5.65 -6.28 1.96
N TYR A 25 -6.23 -5.94 0.80
CA TYR A 25 -6.60 -6.95 -0.20
C TYR A 25 -5.40 -7.61 -0.90
N ALA A 26 -4.30 -6.88 -1.09
CA ALA A 26 -3.01 -7.40 -1.53
C ALA A 26 -1.91 -6.41 -1.20
N THR A 27 -0.86 -6.84 -0.50
CA THR A 27 0.20 -5.91 -0.07
C THR A 27 1.37 -5.78 -1.02
N GLY A 28 1.30 -6.43 -2.19
CA GLY A 28 2.40 -6.44 -3.15
C GLY A 28 3.66 -7.09 -2.61
N ASP A 29 4.80 -6.80 -3.24
CA ASP A 29 6.09 -7.44 -2.98
C ASP A 29 7.19 -6.45 -2.63
N LEU A 30 8.23 -6.93 -1.95
CA LEU A 30 9.47 -6.15 -1.73
C LEU A 30 10.57 -6.51 -2.73
N VAL A 31 10.45 -7.67 -3.38
CA VAL A 31 11.34 -8.22 -4.41
C VAL A 31 10.46 -8.95 -5.42
N ASP A 32 10.74 -8.76 -6.71
CA ASP A 32 9.97 -9.36 -7.79
C ASP A 32 10.93 -9.71 -8.94
N ASP A 33 10.87 -10.96 -9.40
CA ASP A 33 11.68 -11.53 -10.48
C ASP A 33 10.93 -11.61 -11.83
N TYR A 34 9.68 -11.17 -11.88
CA TYR A 34 8.90 -11.10 -13.10
C TYR A 34 9.27 -9.88 -13.96
N ALA A 35 8.97 -9.97 -15.26
CA ALA A 35 9.02 -8.82 -16.15
C ALA A 35 8.04 -7.73 -15.67
N VAL A 36 8.42 -6.47 -15.85
CA VAL A 36 7.57 -5.34 -15.47
C VAL A 36 6.31 -5.33 -16.32
N ASP A 37 5.15 -5.52 -15.69
CA ASP A 37 3.87 -5.38 -16.36
C ASP A 37 3.56 -3.90 -16.60
N PRO A 38 3.21 -3.48 -17.84
CA PRO A 38 3.00 -2.08 -18.17
C PRO A 38 1.77 -1.45 -17.48
N HIS A 39 0.79 -2.26 -17.09
CA HIS A 39 -0.45 -1.81 -16.43
C HIS A 39 -0.33 -1.88 -14.90
N PHE A 40 0.03 -3.04 -14.37
CA PHE A 40 0.10 -3.26 -12.92
C PHE A 40 1.35 -2.66 -12.28
N ARG A 41 2.43 -2.50 -13.06
CA ARG A 41 3.67 -1.86 -12.62
C ARG A 41 4.16 -2.47 -11.31
N ASN A 42 4.35 -3.78 -11.31
CA ASN A 42 4.90 -4.56 -10.20
C ASN A 42 6.31 -4.11 -9.77
N ASP A 43 6.96 -3.21 -10.51
CA ASP A 43 8.15 -2.49 -10.08
C ASP A 43 7.87 -1.34 -9.09
N ARG A 44 6.60 -1.03 -8.80
CA ARG A 44 6.14 0.03 -7.90
C ARG A 44 5.30 -0.58 -6.79
N GLN A 45 5.82 -0.57 -5.57
CA GLN A 45 5.28 -1.35 -4.46
C GLN A 45 5.04 -0.50 -3.21
N LEU A 46 4.43 -1.10 -2.19
CA LEU A 46 4.16 -0.48 -0.90
C LEU A 46 4.71 -1.35 0.23
N LEU A 47 5.49 -0.77 1.13
CA LEU A 47 5.77 -1.38 2.42
C LEU A 47 4.71 -0.92 3.42
N PHE A 48 3.92 -1.84 3.92
CA PHE A 48 2.86 -1.54 4.89
C PHE A 48 3.37 -1.59 6.34
N GLN A 49 2.90 -0.65 7.15
CA GLN A 49 3.10 -0.60 8.59
C GLN A 49 1.75 -0.45 9.27
N ILE A 50 1.43 -1.38 10.17
CA ILE A 50 0.19 -1.38 10.95
C ILE A 50 0.54 -1.21 12.43
N SER A 51 -0.06 -0.21 13.06
CA SER A 51 0.04 -0.01 14.51
C SER A 51 -1.16 -0.65 15.18
N VAL A 52 -0.92 -1.61 16.07
CA VAL A 52 -1.99 -2.30 16.84
C VAL A 52 -1.79 -2.04 18.32
N ARG A 53 -2.85 -1.67 19.04
CA ARG A 53 -2.84 -1.46 20.49
C ARG A 53 -4.06 -2.13 21.11
N LYS A 54 -3.83 -2.98 22.13
CA LYS A 54 -4.89 -3.71 22.84
C LYS A 54 -5.84 -4.51 21.93
N GLY A 55 -5.34 -5.00 20.80
CA GLY A 55 -6.13 -5.76 19.82
C GLY A 55 -6.80 -4.91 18.73
N GLU A 56 -6.71 -3.58 18.81
CA GLU A 56 -7.34 -2.66 17.85
C GLU A 56 -6.30 -2.04 16.91
N VAL A 57 -6.64 -1.93 15.63
CA VAL A 57 -5.80 -1.24 14.64
C VAL A 57 -5.92 0.28 14.83
N GLN A 58 -4.79 0.92 15.12
CA GLN A 58 -4.70 2.35 15.42
C GLN A 58 -4.31 3.18 14.20
N ALA A 59 -3.50 2.61 13.31
CA ALA A 59 -3.01 3.30 12.12
C ALA A 59 -2.61 2.29 11.05
N VAL A 60 -2.88 2.66 9.79
CA VAL A 60 -2.44 1.94 8.61
C VAL A 60 -1.63 2.89 7.75
N ARG A 61 -0.34 2.60 7.61
CA ARG A 61 0.59 3.41 6.80
C ARG A 61 1.25 2.57 5.73
N ALA A 62 1.62 3.21 4.64
CA ALA A 62 2.30 2.56 3.53
C ALA A 62 3.42 3.44 2.97
N ARG A 63 4.60 2.86 2.78
CA ARG A 63 5.76 3.54 2.18
C ARG A 63 5.87 3.17 0.71
N PRO A 64 5.77 4.14 -0.21
CA PRO A 64 6.02 3.90 -1.63
C PRO A 64 7.46 3.43 -1.89
N LEU A 65 7.59 2.34 -2.64
CA LEU A 65 8.84 1.70 -3.01
C LEU A 65 8.98 1.58 -4.53
N LYS A 66 10.22 1.70 -5.00
CA LYS A 66 10.62 1.41 -6.37
C LYS A 66 11.56 0.21 -6.35
N LEU A 67 11.20 -0.83 -7.09
CA LEU A 67 12.05 -1.99 -7.35
C LEU A 67 12.86 -1.67 -8.61
N GLY A 68 14.17 -1.56 -8.44
CA GLY A 68 15.15 -1.51 -9.52
C GLY A 68 15.90 -2.82 -9.63
N PHE A 69 16.84 -2.90 -10.57
CA PHE A 69 17.66 -4.09 -10.75
C PHE A 69 18.47 -4.41 -9.48
N ALA A 70 18.13 -5.53 -8.83
CA ALA A 70 18.73 -6.02 -7.59
C ALA A 70 18.75 -4.99 -6.43
N ARG A 71 17.87 -3.98 -6.48
CA ARG A 71 17.81 -2.94 -5.44
C ARG A 71 16.39 -2.39 -5.30
N THR A 72 15.84 -2.55 -4.11
CA THR A 72 14.58 -1.90 -3.70
C THR A 72 14.90 -0.68 -2.85
N GLY A 73 14.19 0.42 -3.07
CA GLY A 73 14.32 1.62 -2.24
C GLY A 73 13.06 2.48 -2.26
N PRO A 74 13.04 3.58 -1.47
CA PRO A 74 11.93 4.51 -1.49
C PRO A 74 11.67 5.05 -2.91
N ALA A 75 10.40 5.02 -3.33
CA ALA A 75 10.01 5.69 -4.56
C ALA A 75 10.14 7.22 -4.39
N ALA A 76 10.49 7.90 -5.47
CA ALA A 76 10.60 9.36 -5.53
C ALA A 76 10.02 9.87 -6.85
N GLY A 77 9.80 11.18 -6.94
CA GLY A 77 9.34 11.83 -8.18
C GLY A 77 8.07 11.19 -8.74
N ASP A 78 8.11 10.81 -10.01
CA ASP A 78 6.94 10.30 -10.73
C ASP A 78 6.51 8.91 -10.28
N ASP A 79 7.43 8.05 -9.86
CA ASP A 79 7.08 6.73 -9.30
C ASP A 79 6.27 6.89 -8.00
N TRP A 80 6.69 7.81 -7.12
CA TRP A 80 5.95 8.10 -5.89
C TRP A 80 4.55 8.67 -6.18
N ARG A 81 4.46 9.62 -7.12
CA ARG A 81 3.17 10.22 -7.51
C ARG A 81 2.23 9.18 -8.12
N TRP A 82 2.77 8.29 -8.95
CA TRP A 82 2.02 7.18 -9.53
C TRP A 82 1.46 6.26 -8.44
N ILE A 83 2.31 5.84 -7.49
CA ILE A 83 1.90 4.97 -6.38
C ILE A 83 0.82 5.64 -5.55
N LYS A 84 1.03 6.89 -5.11
CA LYS A 84 0.06 7.64 -4.31
C LYS A 84 -1.29 7.73 -5.02
N ASN A 85 -1.30 8.14 -6.30
CA ASN A 85 -2.54 8.33 -7.04
C ASN A 85 -3.27 7.01 -7.25
N ARG A 86 -2.55 5.94 -7.60
CA ARG A 86 -3.12 4.61 -7.77
C ARG A 86 -3.69 4.07 -6.46
N PHE A 87 -2.95 4.21 -5.37
CA PHE A 87 -3.36 3.72 -4.05
C PHE A 87 -4.56 4.49 -3.52
N ALA A 88 -4.57 5.82 -3.67
CA ALA A 88 -5.72 6.65 -3.31
C ALA A 88 -6.98 6.30 -4.12
N GLU A 89 -6.84 6.03 -5.42
CA GLU A 89 -7.95 5.62 -6.28
C GLU A 89 -8.58 4.30 -5.82
N ILE A 90 -7.77 3.26 -5.61
CA ILE A 90 -8.29 1.93 -5.24
C ILE A 90 -8.82 1.89 -3.81
N CYS A 91 -8.20 2.58 -2.85
CA CYS A 91 -8.75 2.74 -1.50
C CYS A 91 -10.06 3.54 -1.52
N GLY A 92 -10.15 4.59 -2.35
CA GLY A 92 -11.36 5.41 -2.48
C GLY A 92 -12.57 4.60 -2.96
N ARG A 93 -12.36 3.64 -3.87
CA ARG A 93 -13.41 2.70 -4.32
C ARG A 93 -13.88 1.75 -3.23
N LEU A 94 -13.08 1.55 -2.17
CA LEU A 94 -13.38 0.75 -0.99
C LEU A 94 -13.89 1.60 0.18
N GLY A 95 -14.15 2.89 -0.04
CA GLY A 95 -14.62 3.76 1.05
C GLY A 95 -13.53 4.14 2.06
N SER A 96 -12.27 4.18 1.65
CA SER A 96 -11.15 4.66 2.48
C SER A 96 -10.40 5.79 1.78
N HIS A 97 -9.85 6.73 2.54
CA HIS A 97 -9.08 7.85 1.99
C HIS A 97 -7.59 7.72 2.29
N VAL A 98 -6.75 8.26 1.40
CA VAL A 98 -5.29 8.19 1.52
C VAL A 98 -4.72 9.61 1.69
N GLY A 99 -4.15 9.87 2.86
CA GLY A 99 -3.40 11.07 3.19
C GLY A 99 -1.90 10.91 2.95
N VAL A 100 -1.18 12.04 2.93
CA VAL A 100 0.29 12.07 2.92
C VAL A 100 0.76 12.41 4.33
N ALA A 101 1.58 11.55 4.90
CA ALA A 101 2.23 11.73 6.19
C ALA A 101 3.70 12.15 6.02
N GLU A 102 4.41 12.28 7.13
CA GLU A 102 5.81 12.67 7.16
C GLU A 102 6.70 11.74 6.32
N GLU A 103 7.81 12.30 5.83
CA GLU A 103 8.83 11.57 5.06
C GLU A 103 8.33 10.86 3.79
N GLY A 104 7.13 11.19 3.29
CA GLY A 104 6.55 10.56 2.10
C GLY A 104 5.86 9.23 2.37
N TRP A 105 5.56 8.93 3.64
CA TRP A 105 4.59 7.89 3.99
C TRP A 105 3.18 8.27 3.54
N LEU A 106 2.38 7.27 3.22
CA LEU A 106 0.95 7.39 2.97
C LEU A 106 0.21 6.85 4.20
N GLU A 107 -0.90 7.47 4.57
CA GLU A 107 -1.76 7.03 5.66
C GLU A 107 -3.15 6.72 5.13
N VAL A 108 -3.68 5.54 5.46
CA VAL A 108 -5.04 5.14 5.08
C VAL A 108 -5.96 5.40 6.24
N LEU A 109 -7.04 6.11 5.97
CA LEU A 109 -7.99 6.57 6.96
C LEU A 109 -9.41 6.15 6.54
N PRO A 110 -10.31 5.89 7.50
CA PRO A 110 -11.72 5.59 7.20
C PRO A 110 -12.40 6.84 6.60
N ASN A 111 -13.39 6.65 5.73
CA ASN A 111 -14.22 7.76 5.22
C ASN A 111 -15.14 8.36 6.29
#